data_AF-A0A2V5QAF4-F1
#
_entry.id   AF-A0A2V5QAF4-F1
#
_cell.length_a   1.000
_cell.length_b   1.000
_cell.length_c   1.000
_cell.angle_alpha   90.00
_cell.angle_beta   90.00
_cell.angle_gamma   90.00
#
_symmetry.space_group_name_H-M   'P 1'
#
loop_
_entity.id
_entity.type
_entity.pdbx_description
1 polymer ?
#
loop_
_entity_poly.entity_id
_entity_poly.type
_entity_poly.pdbx_seq_one_letter_code
_entity_poly.pdbx_strand_id
1 'polypeptide(L)'
;MIGGPRRVAFRHGVVLAFDRFFGAGAEEQSTDIDQILLAAAVMITATVVAGSVAKQLNLGSIVALLVVGMALGPHSPRPLLTGHVEELQTVGEIGVILLLFLVGLETKPESLSSMRRLLLGARADAF
;
A
#
# COMPACT_ATOMS: atom_id res chain seq x y z
N MET A 1 9.89 -23.02 55.42
CA MET A 1 9.58 -23.39 54.02
C MET A 1 8.47 -22.48 53.48
N ILE A 2 8.77 -21.25 53.08
CA ILE A 2 7.79 -20.40 52.34
C ILE A 2 8.58 -19.51 51.37
N GLY A 3 8.45 -19.78 50.07
CA GLY A 3 9.08 -19.03 48.99
C GLY A 3 8.27 -19.24 47.72
N GLY A 4 7.18 -18.49 47.56
CA GLY A 4 6.33 -18.53 46.37
C GLY A 4 6.85 -17.56 45.30
N PRO A 5 7.06 -18.00 44.05
CA PRO A 5 7.38 -17.10 42.95
C PRO A 5 6.10 -16.51 42.34
N ARG A 6 5.67 -15.34 42.82
CA ARG A 6 4.65 -14.50 42.14
C ARG A 6 5.34 -13.38 41.36
N ARG A 7 6.03 -13.69 40.26
CA ARG A 7 6.62 -12.66 39.38
C ARG A 7 6.67 -13.07 37.90
N VAL A 8 5.56 -13.47 37.27
CA VAL A 8 5.53 -13.53 35.78
C VAL A 8 4.17 -13.34 35.10
N ALA A 9 3.10 -12.93 35.80
CA ALA A 9 1.76 -12.90 35.21
C ALA A 9 1.51 -11.75 34.21
N PHE A 10 2.33 -10.71 34.16
CA PHE A 10 2.04 -9.49 33.39
C PHE A 10 2.61 -9.47 31.95
N ARG A 11 3.55 -10.37 31.63
CA ARG A 11 4.16 -10.44 30.28
C ARG A 11 3.31 -11.24 29.27
N HIS A 12 2.33 -12.00 29.75
CA HIS A 12 1.52 -12.90 28.92
C HIS A 12 0.30 -12.23 28.28
N GLY A 13 -0.24 -11.14 28.83
CA GLY A 13 -1.43 -10.48 28.27
C GLY A 13 -1.18 -9.83 26.91
N VAL A 14 -0.01 -9.19 26.75
CA VAL A 14 0.37 -8.56 25.48
C VAL A 14 0.72 -9.61 24.43
N VAL A 15 1.38 -10.69 24.83
CA VAL A 15 1.71 -11.82 23.93
C VAL A 15 0.43 -12.55 23.49
N LEU A 16 -0.56 -12.73 24.37
CA LEU A 16 -1.86 -13.34 24.03
C LEU A 16 -2.74 -12.42 23.17
N ALA A 17 -2.65 -11.10 23.35
CA ALA A 17 -3.33 -10.14 22.50
C ALA A 17 -2.68 -10.07 21.10
N PHE A 18 -1.35 -10.13 21.03
CA PHE A 18 -0.58 -10.23 19.80
C PHE A 18 -0.86 -11.55 19.06
N ASP A 19 -0.92 -12.66 19.79
CA ASP A 19 -1.25 -13.99 19.23
C ASP A 19 -2.70 -14.07 18.77
N ARG A 20 -3.64 -13.32 19.37
CA ARG A 20 -4.99 -13.16 18.81
C ARG A 20 -5.02 -12.28 17.57
N PHE A 21 -4.22 -11.21 17.52
CA PHE A 21 -4.19 -10.29 16.38
C PHE A 21 -3.51 -10.94 15.16
N PHE A 22 -2.45 -11.70 15.39
CA PHE A 22 -1.67 -12.39 14.36
C PHE A 22 -2.21 -13.80 14.07
N GLY A 23 -2.78 -14.47 15.07
CA GLY A 23 -3.29 -15.85 14.98
C GLY A 23 -4.79 -15.97 14.68
N ALA A 24 -5.56 -14.88 14.61
CA ALA A 24 -6.95 -14.91 14.10
C ALA A 24 -7.05 -15.04 12.56
N GLY A 25 -5.91 -15.13 11.87
CA GLY A 25 -5.82 -15.58 10.47
C GLY A 25 -5.33 -17.03 10.33
N ALA A 26 -5.12 -17.74 11.44
CA ALA A 26 -4.58 -19.11 11.47
C ALA A 26 -5.65 -20.17 11.82
N GLU A 27 -6.93 -19.90 11.56
CA GLU A 27 -7.86 -21.01 11.31
C GLU A 27 -7.54 -21.59 9.94
N GLU A 28 -7.03 -22.83 9.94
CA GLU A 28 -6.89 -23.68 8.75
C GLU A 28 -8.24 -23.81 8.03
N GLN A 29 -8.44 -22.99 7.00
CA GLN A 29 -9.31 -23.35 5.89
C GLN A 29 -8.39 -23.96 4.83
N SER A 30 -8.60 -25.23 4.50
CA SER A 30 -8.01 -25.90 3.33
C SER A 30 -8.34 -25.12 2.05
N THR A 31 -7.56 -24.07 1.79
CA THR A 31 -7.51 -23.30 0.57
C THR A 31 -6.11 -23.58 0.05
N ASP A 32 -6.04 -24.47 -0.94
CA ASP A 32 -4.79 -25.00 -1.49
C ASP A 32 -3.75 -23.88 -1.66
N ILE A 33 -2.47 -24.17 -1.36
CA ILE A 33 -1.34 -23.29 -1.70
C ILE A 33 -1.45 -22.82 -3.16
N ASP A 34 -2.03 -23.65 -4.03
CA ASP A 34 -2.40 -23.38 -5.41
C ASP A 34 -3.29 -22.14 -5.58
N GLN A 35 -4.25 -21.89 -4.70
CA GLN A 35 -5.12 -20.70 -4.76
C GLN A 35 -4.35 -19.41 -4.43
N ILE A 36 -3.44 -19.46 -3.45
CA ILE A 36 -2.59 -18.31 -3.10
C ILE A 36 -1.61 -18.03 -4.24
N LEU A 37 -0.98 -19.07 -4.79
CA LEU A 37 -0.07 -18.96 -5.94
C LEU A 37 -0.82 -18.45 -7.18
N LEU A 38 -2.02 -18.95 -7.43
CA LEU A 38 -2.87 -18.49 -8.53
C LEU A 38 -3.27 -17.04 -8.34
N ALA A 39 -3.71 -16.63 -7.15
CA ALA A 39 -4.06 -15.26 -6.84
C ALA A 39 -2.86 -14.32 -7.03
N ALA A 40 -1.69 -14.68 -6.50
CA ALA A 40 -0.46 -13.91 -6.69
C ALA A 40 -0.05 -13.82 -8.16
N ALA A 41 -0.10 -14.94 -8.90
CA ALA A 41 0.22 -14.98 -10.33
C ALA A 41 -0.74 -14.11 -11.14
N VAL A 42 -2.04 -14.16 -10.85
CA VAL A 42 -3.05 -13.32 -11.50
C VAL A 42 -2.81 -11.84 -11.18
N MET A 43 -2.57 -11.48 -9.91
CA MET A 43 -2.30 -10.10 -9.49
C MET A 43 -1.07 -9.52 -10.20
N ILE A 44 0.04 -10.27 -10.21
CA ILE A 44 1.29 -9.85 -10.88
C ILE A 44 1.06 -9.73 -12.38
N THR A 45 0.44 -10.73 -13.01
CA THR A 45 0.17 -10.73 -14.45
C THR A 45 -0.75 -9.57 -14.85
N ALA A 46 -1.84 -9.36 -14.11
CA ALA A 46 -2.77 -8.26 -14.35
C ALA A 46 -2.07 -6.90 -14.23
N THR A 47 -1.21 -6.73 -13.22
CA THR A 47 -0.44 -5.50 -13.01
C THR A 47 0.52 -5.23 -14.17
N VAL A 48 1.26 -6.24 -14.62
CA VAL A 48 2.21 -6.12 -15.73
C VAL A 48 1.48 -5.84 -17.05
N VAL A 49 0.39 -6.55 -17.33
CA VAL A 49 -0.41 -6.35 -18.54
C VAL A 49 -1.04 -4.96 -18.56
N ALA A 50 -1.66 -4.53 -17.46
CA ALA A 50 -2.24 -3.19 -17.35
C ALA A 50 -1.18 -2.09 -17.51
N GLY A 51 -0.01 -2.27 -16.90
CA GLY A 51 1.12 -1.34 -17.07
C GLY A 51 1.58 -1.24 -18.53
N SER A 52 1.65 -2.36 -19.25
CA SER A 52 1.97 -2.39 -20.68
C SER A 52 0.91 -1.70 -21.53
N VAL A 53 -0.38 -1.94 -21.25
CA VAL A 53 -1.50 -1.29 -21.94
C VAL A 53 -1.52 0.22 -21.68
N ALA A 54 -1.33 0.65 -20.43
CA ALA A 54 -1.26 2.08 -20.08
C ALA A 54 -0.14 2.79 -20.83
N LYS A 55 1.02 2.15 -20.98
CA LYS A 55 2.14 2.68 -21.77
C LYS A 55 1.74 2.89 -23.25
N GLN A 56 0.97 1.96 -23.85
CA GLN A 56 0.49 2.11 -25.22
C GLN A 56 -0.52 3.25 -25.37
N LEU A 57 -1.32 3.50 -24.34
CA LEU A 57 -2.29 4.59 -24.30
C LEU A 57 -1.67 5.95 -23.89
N ASN A 58 -0.34 6.03 -23.70
CA ASN A 58 0.37 7.19 -23.13
C ASN A 58 -0.19 7.65 -21.77
N LEU A 59 -0.80 6.73 -21.02
CA LEU A 59 -1.25 6.97 -19.66
C LEU A 59 -0.08 6.72 -18.71
N GLY A 60 0.03 7.54 -17.66
CA GLY A 60 1.04 7.32 -16.62
C GLY A 60 0.87 5.96 -15.94
N SER A 61 1.97 5.32 -15.52
CA SER A 61 1.97 4.01 -14.85
C SER A 61 1.07 3.97 -13.61
N ILE A 62 0.93 5.11 -12.93
CA ILE A 62 0.07 5.28 -11.77
C ILE A 62 -1.40 4.97 -12.08
N VAL A 63 -1.89 5.29 -13.28
CA VAL A 63 -3.28 5.05 -13.69
C VAL A 63 -3.55 3.56 -13.81
N ALA A 64 -2.62 2.80 -14.41
CA ALA A 64 -2.71 1.35 -14.50
C ALA A 64 -2.76 0.69 -13.12
N LEU A 65 -1.88 1.12 -12.21
CA LEU A 65 -1.84 0.61 -10.84
C LEU A 65 -3.15 0.88 -10.09
N LEU A 66 -3.72 2.08 -10.24
CA LEU A 66 -5.01 2.44 -9.64
C LEU A 66 -6.17 1.62 -10.19
N VAL A 67 -6.24 1.40 -11.50
CA VAL A 67 -7.30 0.59 -12.13
C VAL A 67 -7.25 -0.86 -11.67
N VAL A 68 -6.05 -1.46 -11.65
CA VAL A 68 -5.85 -2.83 -11.18
C VAL A 68 -6.21 -2.95 -9.70
N GLY A 69 -5.74 -2.02 -8.86
CA GLY A 69 -6.06 -1.99 -7.43
C GLY A 69 -7.55 -1.78 -7.15
N MET A 70 -8.24 -0.95 -7.94
CA MET A 70 -9.68 -0.76 -7.83
C MET A 70 -10.46 -2.02 -8.25
N ALA A 71 -10.03 -2.68 -9.32
CA ALA A 71 -10.67 -3.89 -9.84
C ALA A 71 -10.49 -5.11 -8.91
N LEU A 72 -9.33 -5.21 -8.24
CA LEU A 72 -8.96 -6.34 -7.38
C LEU A 72 -9.09 -6.02 -5.86
N GLY A 73 -9.51 -4.80 -5.53
CA GLY A 73 -9.62 -4.30 -4.16
C GLY A 73 -10.83 -4.85 -3.38
N PRO A 74 -11.12 -4.32 -2.18
CA PRO A 74 -12.20 -4.81 -1.31
C PRO A 74 -13.61 -4.63 -1.87
N HIS A 75 -13.77 -3.75 -2.87
CA HIS A 75 -15.02 -3.58 -3.63
C HIS A 75 -15.15 -4.58 -4.80
N SER A 76 -14.18 -5.49 -4.97
CA SER A 76 -14.23 -6.52 -5.99
C SER A 76 -15.29 -7.59 -5.63
N PRO A 77 -15.85 -8.30 -6.63
CA PRO A 77 -16.89 -9.30 -6.42
C PRO A 77 -16.49 -10.46 -5.48
N ARG A 78 -15.19 -10.63 -5.20
CA ARG A 78 -14.65 -11.55 -4.19
C ARG A 78 -13.79 -10.74 -3.22
N PRO A 79 -14.36 -10.24 -2.11
CA PRO A 79 -13.63 -9.42 -1.17
C PRO A 79 -12.62 -10.29 -0.40
N LEU A 80 -11.36 -10.25 -0.81
CA LEU A 80 -10.28 -11.03 -0.17
C LEU A 80 -9.77 -10.36 1.13
N LEU A 81 -9.95 -9.04 1.28
CA LEU A 81 -9.32 -8.22 2.33
C LEU A 81 -10.29 -7.19 2.96
N THR A 82 -11.50 -7.59 3.39
CA THR A 82 -12.48 -6.65 3.98
C THR A 82 -12.30 -6.37 5.47
N GLY A 83 -11.42 -7.08 6.18
CA GLY A 83 -11.29 -6.96 7.64
C GLY A 83 -10.52 -5.73 8.16
N HIS A 84 -9.63 -5.12 7.37
CA HIS A 84 -8.62 -4.17 7.87
C HIS A 84 -8.44 -2.94 6.96
N VAL A 85 -9.54 -2.36 6.48
CA VAL A 85 -9.50 -1.19 5.57
C VAL A 85 -8.73 -0.01 6.18
N GLU A 86 -8.84 0.19 7.49
CA GLU A 86 -8.20 1.30 8.21
C GLU A 86 -6.67 1.16 8.31
N GLU A 87 -6.17 -0.07 8.43
CA GLU A 87 -4.72 -0.35 8.35
C GLU A 87 -4.20 -0.11 6.92
N LEU A 88 -4.97 -0.53 5.91
CA LEU A 88 -4.60 -0.32 4.51
C LEU A 88 -4.57 1.16 4.13
N GLN A 89 -5.47 1.97 4.71
CA GLN A 89 -5.45 3.42 4.57
C GLN A 89 -4.19 4.03 5.17
N THR A 90 -3.83 3.64 6.40
CA THR A 90 -2.62 4.13 7.07
C THR A 90 -1.36 3.78 6.26
N VAL A 91 -1.28 2.57 5.70
CA VAL A 91 -0.19 2.17 4.80
C VAL A 91 -0.18 3.04 3.53
N GLY A 92 -1.36 3.33 2.97
CA GLY A 92 -1.51 4.22 1.81
C GLY A 92 -1.01 5.64 2.09
N GLU A 93 -1.30 6.18 3.28
CA GLU A 93 -0.82 7.50 3.72
C GLU A 93 0.72 7.55 3.75
N ILE A 94 1.36 6.53 4.35
CA ILE A 94 2.83 6.42 4.36
C ILE A 94 3.38 6.27 2.93
N GLY A 95 2.73 5.46 2.08
CA GLY A 95 3.14 5.26 0.70
C GLY A 95 3.13 6.56 -0.12
N VAL A 96 2.10 7.39 0.04
CA VAL A 96 2.02 8.69 -0.63
C VAL A 96 3.11 9.65 -0.11
N ILE A 97 3.37 9.66 1.20
CA ILE A 97 4.47 10.46 1.77
C ILE A 97 5.82 10.04 1.17
N LEU A 98 6.08 8.74 1.09
CA LEU A 98 7.31 8.20 0.49
C LEU A 98 7.41 8.51 -1.01
N LEU A 99 6.30 8.45 -1.75
CA LEU A 99 6.26 8.81 -3.17
C LEU A 99 6.57 10.30 -3.37
N LEU A 100 5.94 11.20 -2.61
CA LEU A 100 6.21 12.63 -2.67
C LEU A 100 7.64 12.95 -2.26
N PHE A 101 8.19 12.22 -1.29
CA PHE A 101 9.59 12.33 -0.89
C PHE A 101 10.52 11.92 -2.03
N LEU A 102 10.29 10.76 -2.66
CA LEU A 102 11.08 10.28 -3.79
C LEU A 102 11.03 11.27 -4.97
N VAL A 103 9.83 11.75 -5.32
CA VAL A 103 9.66 12.79 -6.35
C VAL A 103 10.44 14.06 -5.95
N GLY A 104 10.40 14.44 -4.67
CA GLY A 104 11.19 15.55 -4.13
C GLY A 104 12.71 15.35 -4.26
N LEU A 105 13.19 14.12 -4.09
CA LEU A 105 14.60 13.77 -4.28
C LEU A 105 15.03 13.78 -5.76
N GLU A 106 14.14 13.33 -6.65
CA GLU A 106 14.39 13.34 -8.10
C GLU A 106 14.32 14.76 -8.68
N THR A 107 13.53 15.63 -8.06
CA THR A 107 13.32 16.99 -8.56
C THR A 107 14.46 17.93 -8.14
N LYS A 108 15.22 18.42 -9.12
CA LYS A 108 16.28 19.42 -8.89
C LYS A 108 15.66 20.78 -8.53
N PRO A 109 16.03 21.40 -7.39
CA PRO A 109 15.44 22.67 -6.94
C PRO A 109 15.68 23.82 -7.94
N GLU A 110 16.77 23.79 -8.69
CA GLU A 110 17.09 24.78 -9.71
C GLU A 110 16.12 24.71 -10.91
N SER A 111 15.73 23.51 -11.33
CA SER A 111 14.78 23.29 -12.44
C SER A 111 13.36 23.69 -12.05
N LEU A 112 12.98 23.52 -10.78
CA LEU A 112 11.72 24.03 -10.23
C LEU A 112 11.71 25.56 -10.19
N SER A 113 12.83 26.17 -9.77
CA SER A 113 12.95 27.63 -9.65
C SER A 113 12.87 28.34 -11.00
N SER A 114 13.49 27.80 -12.05
CA SER A 114 13.41 28.36 -13.41
C SER A 114 12.01 28.23 -14.01
N MET A 115 11.35 27.07 -13.84
CA MET A 115 9.97 26.88 -14.29
C MET A 115 8.97 27.73 -13.48
N ARG A 116 9.21 27.90 -12.17
CA ARG A 116 8.47 28.83 -11.32
C ARG A 116 8.64 30.26 -11.79
N ARG A 117 9.85 30.69 -12.19
CA ARG A 117 10.10 32.02 -12.77
C ARG A 117 9.45 32.20 -14.14
N LEU A 118 9.35 31.16 -14.96
CA LEU A 118 8.62 31.20 -16.24
C LEU A 118 7.10 31.31 -16.02
N LEU A 119 6.53 30.50 -15.13
CA LEU A 119 5.09 30.51 -14.82
C LEU A 119 4.64 31.75 -14.04
N LEU A 120 5.47 32.27 -13.12
CA LEU A 120 5.19 33.50 -12.37
C LEU A 120 5.62 34.76 -13.10
N GLY A 121 6.66 34.69 -13.95
CA GLY A 121 7.18 35.81 -14.74
C GLY A 121 6.31 36.13 -15.95
N ALA A 122 5.83 35.13 -16.69
CA ALA A 122 4.87 35.30 -17.79
C ALA A 122 3.48 35.79 -17.34
N ARG A 123 3.27 35.95 -16.03
CA ARG A 123 2.06 36.53 -15.44
C ARG A 123 2.26 37.98 -15.01
N ALA A 124 3.48 38.48 -14.94
CA ALA A 124 3.81 39.82 -14.43
C ALA A 124 3.86 40.89 -15.53
N ASP A 125 3.99 40.50 -16.80
CA ASP A 125 4.07 41.35 -17.99
C ASP A 125 2.76 41.40 -18.81
N ALA A 126 1.71 40.70 -18.35
CA ALA A 126 0.42 40.60 -19.03
C ALA A 126 -0.65 41.63 -18.59
N PHE A 127 -0.27 42.69 -17.85
CA PHE A 127 -1.18 43.77 -17.44
C PHE A 127 -0.52 45.15 -17.57
#